data_AF-A0A7S0T240-F1
#
_entry.id   AF-A0A7S0T240-F1
#
_cell.length_a   1.000
_cell.length_b   1.000
_cell.length_c   1.000
_cell.angle_alpha   90.00
_cell.angle_beta   90.00
_cell.angle_gamma   90.00
#
_symmetry.space_group_name_H-M   'P 1'
#
loop_
_entity.id
_entity.type
_entity.pdbx_description
1 polymer ?
#
loop_
_entity_poly.entity_id
_entity_poly.type
_entity_poly.pdbx_seq_one_letter_code
_entity_poly.pdbx_strand_id
1 'polypeptide(L)'
;MRAEPSQMECQRGMFDLPPEDELDAPSYFDGAGRSPLLRCAHAAGMAAISHKLRPWLMPGGDDTVEEVRALFAALIGADAGGGERVRPSRAATAAHGAGDEPGRGASGAAHVAVTPSTSYAMSLAARNVHMRPGQRAVVLWDQMASNVMPWQDLCRRSGGTLVAVPRPRDFDWTAAVLREISRDDGGGAGGGLPH
;
A
#
# COMPACT_ATOMS: atom_id res chain seq x y z
N MET A 1 28.16 27.01 1.56
CA MET A 1 28.56 25.62 1.89
C MET A 1 27.30 24.78 1.98
N ARG A 2 27.04 23.89 1.02
CA ARG A 2 25.96 22.91 1.13
C ARG A 2 26.47 21.80 2.06
N ALA A 3 25.66 21.36 3.02
CA ALA A 3 26.01 20.21 3.85
C ALA A 3 26.12 18.98 2.94
N GLU A 4 27.27 18.30 3.00
CA GLU A 4 27.44 16.99 2.37
C GLU A 4 26.37 16.04 2.93
N PRO A 5 25.63 15.30 2.09
CA PRO A 5 24.62 14.37 2.58
C PRO A 5 25.31 13.31 3.44
N SER A 6 24.92 13.23 4.72
CA SER A 6 25.40 12.20 5.63
C SER A 6 25.08 10.84 5.03
N GLN A 7 26.10 10.00 4.83
CA GLN A 7 25.89 8.63 4.38
C GLN A 7 24.90 7.93 5.32
N MET A 8 23.90 7.26 4.75
CA MET A 8 22.98 6.46 5.54
C MET A 8 23.76 5.33 6.21
N GLU A 9 23.53 5.12 7.49
CA GLU A 9 24.10 4.00 8.22
C GLU A 9 23.59 2.68 7.62
N CYS A 10 24.49 1.71 7.44
CA CYS A 10 24.15 0.40 6.90
C CYS A 10 23.20 -0.34 7.85
N GLN A 11 22.00 -0.69 7.38
CA GLN A 11 20.98 -1.36 8.18
C GLN A 11 21.00 -2.90 8.06
N ARG A 12 22.08 -3.49 7.51
CA ARG A 12 22.19 -4.95 7.27
C ARG A 12 21.88 -5.77 8.52
N GLY A 13 22.35 -5.32 9.68
CA GLY A 13 22.15 -6.00 10.96
C GLY A 13 20.68 -6.12 11.41
N MET A 14 19.77 -5.34 10.82
CA MET A 14 18.33 -5.44 11.10
C MET A 14 17.66 -6.65 10.45
N PHE A 15 18.33 -7.30 9.50
CA PHE A 15 17.81 -8.43 8.73
C PHE A 15 18.52 -9.72 9.12
N ASP A 16 17.87 -10.85 8.83
CA ASP A 16 18.48 -12.17 8.93
C ASP A 16 19.15 -12.56 7.60
N LEU A 17 20.29 -11.93 7.33
CA LEU A 17 21.11 -12.21 6.16
C LEU A 17 22.38 -12.97 6.58
N PRO A 18 22.92 -13.84 5.70
CA PRO A 18 24.19 -14.52 5.96
C PRO A 18 25.31 -13.53 6.34
N PRO A 19 26.26 -13.90 7.22
CA PRO A 19 27.44 -13.09 7.51
C PRO A 19 28.19 -12.68 6.22
N GLU A 20 28.81 -11.49 6.23
CA GLU A 20 29.53 -10.99 5.04
C GLU A 20 30.82 -11.78 4.76
N ASP A 21 31.40 -12.39 5.79
CA ASP A 21 32.60 -13.21 5.74
C ASP A 21 32.32 -14.69 5.42
N GLU A 22 31.05 -15.08 5.28
CA GLU A 22 30.69 -16.42 4.81
C GLU A 22 31.12 -16.59 3.35
N LEU A 23 32.05 -17.53 3.13
CA LEU A 23 32.52 -17.95 1.81
C LEU A 23 31.29 -18.53 1.07
N ASP A 24 30.76 -17.77 0.10
CA ASP A 24 29.52 -18.01 -0.67
C ASP A 24 28.23 -17.30 -0.18
N ALA A 25 28.33 -16.24 0.63
CA ALA A 25 27.18 -15.40 0.96
C ALA A 25 26.47 -14.84 -0.30
N PRO A 26 25.16 -15.07 -0.50
CA PRO A 26 24.45 -14.60 -1.69
C PRO A 26 24.27 -13.08 -1.68
N SER A 27 24.50 -12.45 -2.83
CA SER A 27 24.06 -11.07 -3.08
C SER A 27 22.58 -11.07 -3.46
N TYR A 28 21.72 -10.60 -2.57
CA TYR A 28 20.27 -10.65 -2.73
C TYR A 28 19.72 -9.37 -3.40
N PHE A 29 19.22 -9.49 -4.64
CA PHE A 29 18.68 -8.37 -5.42
C PHE A 29 17.16 -8.41 -5.65
N ASP A 30 16.45 -9.46 -5.23
CA ASP A 30 14.98 -9.57 -5.34
C ASP A 30 14.26 -8.87 -4.16
N GLY A 31 14.76 -7.72 -3.73
CA GLY A 31 14.18 -6.98 -2.60
C GLY A 31 12.76 -6.49 -2.87
N ALA A 32 12.45 -6.14 -4.12
CA ALA A 32 11.14 -5.65 -4.53
C ALA A 32 10.10 -6.78 -4.66
N GLY A 33 10.51 -7.97 -5.13
CA GLY A 33 9.61 -9.11 -5.22
C GLY A 33 9.42 -9.81 -3.88
N ARG A 34 10.50 -9.99 -3.12
CA ARG A 34 10.50 -10.66 -1.81
C ARG A 34 11.52 -10.02 -0.88
N SER A 35 11.12 -9.00 -0.13
CA SER A 35 12.04 -8.39 0.84
C SER A 35 12.40 -9.37 1.97
N PRO A 36 13.67 -9.43 2.41
CA PRO A 36 14.03 -10.10 3.65
C PRO A 36 13.27 -9.48 4.83
N LEU A 37 12.76 -10.31 5.74
CA LEU A 37 11.99 -9.83 6.88
C LEU A 37 12.92 -9.19 7.93
N LEU A 38 12.50 -8.07 8.51
CA LEU A 38 13.19 -7.47 9.65
C LEU A 38 13.14 -8.40 10.87
N ARG A 39 14.22 -8.45 11.66
CA ARG A 39 14.28 -9.24 12.90
C ARG A 39 13.19 -8.84 13.90
N CYS A 40 12.87 -7.54 14.00
CA CYS A 40 11.78 -7.06 14.86
C CYS A 40 10.40 -7.52 14.37
N ALA A 41 10.15 -7.52 13.06
CA ALA A 41 8.91 -7.99 12.47
C ALA A 41 8.75 -9.51 12.66
N HIS A 42 9.84 -10.28 12.52
CA HIS A 42 9.88 -11.70 12.85
C HIS A 42 9.49 -11.95 14.32
N ALA A 43 10.11 -11.22 15.27
CA ALA A 43 9.82 -11.36 16.69
C ALA A 43 8.35 -11.04 17.03
N ALA A 44 7.81 -9.94 16.49
CA ALA A 44 6.41 -9.57 16.65
C ALA A 44 5.46 -10.64 16.07
N GLY A 45 5.78 -11.20 14.90
CA GLY A 45 5.03 -12.28 14.28
C GLY A 45 4.98 -13.54 15.15
N MET A 46 6.11 -13.95 15.71
CA MET A 46 6.19 -15.09 16.63
C MET A 46 5.37 -14.89 17.91
N ALA A 47 5.39 -13.68 18.47
CA ALA A 47 4.53 -13.32 19.60
C ALA A 47 3.04 -13.39 19.23
N ALA A 48 2.66 -12.87 18.05
CA ALA A 48 1.28 -12.92 17.57
C ALA A 48 0.79 -14.37 17.33
N ILE A 49 1.63 -15.25 16.78
CA ILE A 49 1.31 -16.68 16.64
C ILE A 49 1.07 -17.33 18.01
N SER A 50 1.89 -16.99 19.01
CA SER A 50 1.74 -17.50 20.37
C SER A 50 0.39 -17.12 20.99
N HIS A 51 -0.09 -15.90 20.77
CA HIS A 51 -1.44 -15.48 21.19
C HIS A 51 -2.55 -16.24 20.44
N LYS A 52 -2.36 -16.49 19.14
CA LYS A 52 -3.31 -17.27 18.32
C LYS A 52 -3.42 -18.75 18.69
N LEU A 53 -2.58 -19.27 19.59
CA LEU A 53 -2.76 -20.64 20.12
C LEU A 53 -4.01 -20.77 21.00
N ARG A 54 -4.49 -19.66 21.57
CA ARG A 54 -5.68 -19.64 22.44
C ARG A 54 -6.61 -18.49 22.05
N PRO A 55 -7.20 -18.52 20.84
CA PRO A 55 -8.00 -17.41 20.33
C PRO A 55 -9.22 -17.10 21.21
N TRP A 56 -9.73 -18.08 21.97
CA TRP A 56 -10.82 -17.88 22.94
C TRP A 56 -10.43 -17.09 24.19
N LEU A 57 -9.14 -16.83 24.42
CA LEU A 57 -8.65 -15.96 25.50
C LEU A 57 -8.20 -14.58 25.00
N MET A 58 -8.22 -14.35 23.69
CA MET A 58 -7.85 -13.05 23.15
C MET A 58 -8.95 -12.04 23.47
N PRO A 59 -8.63 -10.88 24.08
CA PRO A 59 -9.60 -9.83 24.27
C PRO A 59 -10.17 -9.41 22.92
N GLY A 60 -11.50 -9.23 22.84
CA GLY A 60 -12.13 -8.67 21.66
C GLY A 60 -11.86 -7.16 21.61
N GLY A 61 -11.00 -6.72 20.70
CA GLY A 61 -10.67 -5.32 20.50
C GLY A 61 -9.81 -5.12 19.26
N ASP A 62 -10.00 -3.98 18.58
CA ASP A 62 -9.30 -3.62 17.34
C ASP A 62 -8.03 -2.78 17.60
N ASP A 63 -7.58 -2.63 18.85
CA ASP A 63 -6.53 -1.68 19.26
C ASP A 63 -5.22 -1.83 18.46
N THR A 64 -4.76 -3.07 18.22
CA THR A 64 -3.56 -3.32 17.39
C THR A 64 -3.78 -2.95 15.93
N VAL A 65 -4.99 -3.15 15.41
CA VAL A 65 -5.33 -2.78 14.03
C VAL A 65 -5.38 -1.27 13.90
N GLU A 66 -5.99 -0.57 14.86
CA GLU A 66 -6.05 0.89 14.89
C GLU A 66 -4.66 1.53 15.04
N GLU A 67 -3.78 0.94 15.85
CA GLU A 67 -2.38 1.37 15.95
C GLU A 67 -1.65 1.21 14.60
N VAL A 68 -1.78 0.07 13.92
CA VAL A 68 -1.19 -0.16 12.60
C VAL A 68 -1.74 0.85 11.57
N ARG A 69 -3.04 1.12 11.58
CA ARG A 69 -3.67 2.11 10.69
C ARG A 69 -3.13 3.51 10.94
N ALA A 70 -3.01 3.93 12.19
CA ALA A 70 -2.47 5.23 12.56
C ALA A 70 -0.99 5.38 12.15
N LEU A 71 -0.16 4.38 12.45
CA LEU A 71 1.26 4.39 12.05
C LEU A 71 1.43 4.47 10.53
N PHE A 72 0.62 3.72 9.79
CA PHE A 72 0.67 3.75 8.33
C PHE A 72 0.14 5.07 7.76
N ALA A 73 -0.91 5.64 8.35
CA ALA A 73 -1.44 6.94 7.97
C ALA A 73 -0.38 8.04 8.13
N ALA A 74 0.36 8.02 9.24
CA ALA A 74 1.47 8.94 9.49
C ALA A 74 2.59 8.76 8.45
N LEU A 75 2.94 7.51 8.11
CA LEU A 75 3.98 7.19 7.13
C LEU A 75 3.68 7.75 5.73
N ILE A 76 2.42 7.67 5.29
CA ILE A 76 2.01 8.15 3.94
C ILE A 76 1.51 9.60 3.96
N GLY A 77 1.49 10.26 5.11
CA GLY A 77 0.97 11.62 5.27
C GLY A 77 -0.55 11.75 5.17
N ALA A 78 -1.31 10.67 5.40
CA ALA A 78 -2.77 10.67 5.39
C ALA A 78 -3.39 11.38 6.62
N ASP A 79 -2.61 11.59 7.69
CA ASP A 79 -3.02 12.36 8.87
C ASP A 79 -2.98 13.89 8.65
N ALA A 80 -2.36 14.37 7.56
CA ALA A 80 -2.20 15.80 7.31
C ALA A 80 -3.52 16.53 6.95
N GLY A 81 -4.63 15.79 6.91
CA GLY A 81 -6.00 16.29 6.73
C GLY A 81 -6.70 16.69 8.04
N GLY A 82 -6.00 17.28 9.01
CA GLY A 82 -6.60 17.93 10.18
C GLY A 82 -5.91 17.59 11.50
N GLY A 83 -5.16 18.54 12.05
CA GLY A 83 -4.58 18.44 13.40
C GLY A 83 -3.09 18.11 13.40
N GLU A 84 -2.44 18.54 14.47
CA GLU A 84 -0.98 18.65 14.66
C GLU A 84 -0.17 17.37 14.37
N ARG A 85 1.07 17.53 13.87
CA ARG A 85 2.01 16.43 13.64
C ARG A 85 2.26 15.66 14.93
N VAL A 86 1.69 14.46 15.06
CA VAL A 86 2.08 13.51 16.10
C VAL A 86 3.53 13.10 15.83
N ARG A 87 4.46 13.52 16.68
CA ARG A 87 5.83 12.99 16.66
C ARG A 87 5.79 11.55 17.16
N PRO A 88 6.53 10.62 16.54
CA PRO A 88 6.62 9.25 17.06
C PRO A 88 7.19 9.30 18.48
N SER A 89 6.47 8.68 19.42
CA SER A 89 6.87 8.55 20.81
C SER A 89 8.18 7.76 20.91
N ARG A 90 9.24 8.40 21.42
CA ARG A 90 10.44 7.72 21.92
C ARG A 90 10.13 7.09 23.28
N ALA A 91 9.25 6.10 23.37
CA ALA A 91 9.06 5.36 24.61
C ALA A 91 8.30 4.05 24.41
N ALA A 92 9.01 3.00 24.02
CA ALA A 92 8.75 1.68 24.59
C ALA A 92 9.46 1.62 25.94
N THR A 93 8.93 2.29 26.97
CA THR A 93 9.25 2.07 28.40
C THR A 93 8.44 3.04 29.28
N ALA A 94 7.85 2.48 30.34
CA ALA A 94 7.13 3.11 31.44
C ALA A 94 5.62 3.36 31.28
N ALA A 95 4.93 3.18 32.41
CA ALA A 95 3.54 2.82 32.57
C ALA A 95 2.62 4.00 32.97
N HIS A 96 1.32 3.78 32.75
CA HIS A 96 0.13 4.27 33.48
C HIS A 96 0.00 5.77 33.83
N GLY A 97 -1.09 6.40 33.36
CA GLY A 97 -1.67 7.58 34.02
C GLY A 97 -2.47 8.54 33.13
N ALA A 98 -3.80 8.40 33.20
CA ALA A 98 -4.85 9.44 33.16
C ALA A 98 -4.86 10.53 32.06
N GLY A 99 -5.93 10.47 31.25
CA GLY A 99 -6.84 11.60 31.04
C GLY A 99 -6.38 12.73 30.12
N ASP A 100 -6.66 12.60 28.83
CA ASP A 100 -7.01 13.72 27.97
C ASP A 100 -7.91 13.20 26.83
N GLU A 101 -9.11 13.74 26.68
CA GLU A 101 -10.05 13.40 25.60
C GLU A 101 -9.61 14.15 24.33
N PRO A 102 -9.14 13.47 23.28
CA PRO A 102 -8.76 14.17 22.06
C PRO A 102 -10.03 14.47 21.25
N GLY A 103 -10.22 15.76 20.97
CA GLY A 103 -11.22 16.25 20.03
C GLY A 103 -11.19 15.45 18.73
N ARG A 104 -12.38 15.01 18.30
CA ARG A 104 -12.66 14.12 17.19
C ARG A 104 -12.39 14.78 15.82
N GLY A 105 -11.13 15.11 15.54
CA GLY A 105 -10.63 15.17 14.17
C GLY A 105 -10.62 13.75 13.62
N ALA A 106 -11.07 13.53 12.38
CA ALA A 106 -11.01 12.20 11.78
C ALA A 106 -9.52 11.80 11.67
N SER A 107 -9.06 10.94 12.59
CA SER A 107 -7.73 10.35 12.55
C SER A 107 -7.48 9.82 11.14
N GLY A 108 -6.32 10.10 10.53
CA GLY A 108 -6.01 9.59 9.18
C GLY A 108 -5.97 8.06 9.13
N ALA A 109 -5.95 7.39 10.29
CA ALA A 109 -6.29 5.97 10.41
C ALA A 109 -7.60 5.62 9.67
N ALA A 110 -8.64 6.46 9.74
CA ALA A 110 -9.92 6.29 9.05
C ALA A 110 -9.79 6.14 7.52
N HIS A 111 -8.71 6.66 6.93
CA HIS A 111 -8.41 6.58 5.50
C HIS A 111 -7.58 5.35 5.11
N VAL A 112 -7.16 4.54 6.09
CA VAL A 112 -6.36 3.33 5.87
C VAL A 112 -7.22 2.10 6.09
N ALA A 113 -7.11 1.10 5.22
CA ALA A 113 -7.72 -0.21 5.40
C ALA A 113 -6.63 -1.29 5.33
N VAL A 114 -6.67 -2.27 6.24
CA VAL A 114 -5.74 -3.41 6.25
C VAL A 114 -6.33 -4.55 5.45
N THR A 115 -5.62 -5.00 4.42
CA THR A 115 -6.03 -6.12 3.55
C THR A 115 -4.96 -7.21 3.53
N PRO A 116 -5.31 -8.47 3.23
CA PRO A 116 -4.34 -9.57 3.20
C PRO A 116 -3.35 -9.49 2.02
N SER A 117 -3.66 -8.71 0.98
CA SER A 117 -2.78 -8.52 -0.18
C SER A 117 -3.19 -7.29 -1.01
N THR A 118 -2.29 -6.86 -1.89
CA THR A 118 -2.57 -5.83 -2.92
C THR A 118 -3.67 -6.29 -3.87
N SER A 119 -3.66 -7.55 -4.31
CA SER A 119 -4.70 -8.09 -5.22
C SER A 119 -6.09 -8.10 -4.59
N TYR A 120 -6.18 -8.39 -3.30
CA TYR A 120 -7.43 -8.31 -2.55
C TYR A 120 -7.93 -6.87 -2.45
N ALA A 121 -7.03 -5.92 -2.15
CA ALA A 121 -7.36 -4.49 -2.08
C ALA A 121 -7.91 -3.97 -3.43
N MET A 122 -7.24 -4.29 -4.54
CA MET A 122 -7.71 -3.88 -5.89
C MET A 122 -9.07 -4.48 -6.23
N SER A 123 -9.29 -5.75 -5.88
CA SER A 123 -10.58 -6.42 -6.09
C SER A 123 -11.69 -5.79 -5.23
N LEU A 124 -11.39 -5.43 -3.99
CA LEU A 124 -12.32 -4.75 -3.10
C LEU A 124 -12.66 -3.35 -3.62
N ALA A 125 -11.67 -2.58 -4.09
CA ALA A 125 -11.88 -1.26 -4.69
C ALA A 125 -12.80 -1.36 -5.92
N ALA A 126 -12.47 -2.25 -6.87
CA ALA A 126 -13.26 -2.43 -8.09
C ALA A 126 -14.70 -2.92 -7.84
N ARG A 127 -14.98 -3.60 -6.73
CA ARG A 127 -16.34 -4.01 -6.34
C ARG A 127 -17.20 -2.86 -5.82
N ASN A 128 -16.58 -1.81 -5.27
CA ASN A 128 -17.28 -0.65 -4.71
C ASN A 128 -17.41 0.51 -5.70
N VAL A 129 -16.78 0.42 -6.88
CA VAL A 129 -16.93 1.41 -7.95
C VAL A 129 -18.14 1.08 -8.81
N HIS A 130 -19.01 2.07 -9.01
CA HIS A 130 -20.13 1.98 -9.96
C HIS A 130 -19.71 2.51 -11.34
N MET A 131 -19.92 1.71 -12.38
CA MET A 131 -19.66 2.06 -13.77
C MET A 131 -20.95 1.98 -14.57
N ARG A 132 -21.28 3.03 -15.31
CA ARG A 132 -22.38 3.08 -16.27
C ARG A 132 -21.94 2.44 -17.59
N PRO A 133 -22.87 1.84 -18.36
CA PRO A 133 -22.58 1.37 -19.71
C PRO A 133 -21.95 2.46 -20.59
N GLY A 134 -20.95 2.09 -21.39
CA GLY A 134 -20.19 3.01 -22.23
C GLY A 134 -19.07 3.77 -21.53
N GLN A 135 -18.97 3.75 -20.19
CA GLN A 135 -17.86 4.39 -19.48
C GLN A 135 -16.56 3.61 -19.64
N ARG A 136 -15.44 4.31 -19.43
CA ARG A 136 -14.09 3.81 -19.67
C ARG A 136 -13.31 3.73 -18.36
N ALA A 137 -12.64 2.61 -18.11
CA ALA A 137 -11.57 2.51 -17.13
C ALA A 137 -10.24 2.70 -17.85
N VAL A 138 -9.39 3.60 -17.35
CA VAL A 138 -8.08 3.88 -17.93
C VAL A 138 -7.00 3.34 -17.00
N VAL A 139 -6.11 2.51 -17.53
CA VAL A 139 -4.92 1.98 -16.84
C VAL A 139 -3.68 2.27 -17.67
N LEU A 140 -2.49 2.25 -17.07
CA LEU A 140 -1.25 2.26 -17.85
C LEU A 140 -1.03 0.89 -18.50
N TRP A 141 -0.28 0.85 -19.60
CA TRP A 141 0.20 -0.39 -20.19
C TRP A 141 1.20 -1.09 -19.25
N ASP A 142 1.28 -2.42 -19.36
CA ASP A 142 2.21 -3.27 -18.59
C ASP A 142 2.04 -3.18 -17.06
N GLN A 143 0.78 -3.03 -16.63
CA GLN A 143 0.42 -3.09 -15.22
C GLN A 143 0.27 -4.54 -14.77
N MET A 144 0.65 -4.83 -13.53
CA MET A 144 0.54 -6.17 -12.98
C MET A 144 -0.91 -6.69 -13.05
N ALA A 145 -1.09 -7.98 -13.35
CA ALA A 145 -2.41 -8.58 -13.54
C ALA A 145 -3.37 -8.33 -12.37
N SER A 146 -2.87 -8.30 -11.13
CA SER A 146 -3.67 -7.98 -9.94
C SER A 146 -4.24 -6.56 -9.91
N ASN A 147 -3.64 -5.63 -10.65
CA ASN A 147 -4.19 -4.29 -10.87
C ASN A 147 -5.19 -4.32 -12.04
N VAL A 148 -4.90 -5.03 -13.13
CA VAL A 148 -5.69 -4.99 -14.38
C VAL A 148 -7.00 -5.81 -14.32
N MET A 149 -6.94 -7.06 -13.84
CA MET A 149 -8.05 -8.01 -13.92
C MET A 149 -9.32 -7.53 -13.19
N PRO A 150 -9.26 -6.89 -12.00
CA PRO A 150 -10.46 -6.37 -11.33
C PRO A 150 -11.21 -5.32 -12.17
N TRP A 151 -10.50 -4.48 -12.91
CA TRP A 151 -11.10 -3.47 -13.79
C TRP A 151 -11.68 -4.10 -15.06
N GLN A 152 -11.01 -5.11 -15.63
CA GLN A 152 -11.56 -5.88 -16.75
C GLN A 152 -12.91 -6.51 -16.39
N ASP A 153 -13.01 -7.12 -15.20
CA ASP A 153 -14.27 -7.69 -14.71
C ASP A 153 -15.36 -6.62 -14.52
N LEU A 154 -15.02 -5.46 -13.94
CA LEU A 154 -15.94 -4.32 -13.80
C LEU A 154 -16.46 -3.84 -15.17
N CYS A 155 -15.58 -3.63 -16.15
CA CYS A 155 -15.98 -3.22 -17.49
C CYS A 155 -16.90 -4.26 -18.14
N ARG A 156 -16.54 -5.55 -18.07
CA ARG A 156 -17.34 -6.64 -18.66
C ARG A 156 -18.75 -6.72 -18.06
N ARG A 157 -18.89 -6.62 -16.74
CA ARG A 157 -20.20 -6.73 -16.07
C ARG A 157 -21.07 -5.46 -16.18
N SER A 158 -20.45 -4.30 -16.40
CA SER A 158 -21.15 -3.00 -16.49
C SER A 158 -21.35 -2.49 -17.92
N GLY A 159 -20.85 -3.19 -18.95
CA GLY A 159 -20.88 -2.71 -20.33
C GLY A 159 -19.94 -1.53 -20.58
N GLY A 160 -18.86 -1.42 -19.82
CA GLY A 160 -17.80 -0.42 -20.01
C GLY A 160 -16.63 -0.96 -20.82
N THR A 161 -15.62 -0.12 -21.03
CA THR A 161 -14.40 -0.48 -21.78
C THR A 161 -13.15 -0.24 -20.93
N LEU A 162 -12.22 -1.20 -20.91
CA LEU A 162 -10.90 -0.99 -20.33
C LEU A 162 -9.94 -0.48 -21.41
N VAL A 163 -9.20 0.58 -21.11
CA VAL A 163 -8.24 1.23 -22.00
C VAL A 163 -6.87 1.21 -21.34
N ALA A 164 -5.87 0.68 -22.03
CA ALA A 164 -4.49 0.70 -21.57
C ALA A 164 -3.70 1.77 -22.32
N VAL A 165 -3.11 2.71 -21.57
CA VAL A 165 -2.30 3.81 -22.10
C VAL A 165 -0.88 3.29 -22.40
N PRO A 166 -0.46 3.19 -23.68
CA PRO A 166 0.89 2.76 -24.02
C PRO A 166 1.92 3.75 -23.50
N ARG A 167 3.15 3.28 -23.29
CA ARG A 167 4.27 4.13 -22.88
C ARG A 167 4.54 5.21 -23.94
N PRO A 168 4.44 6.51 -23.60
CA PRO A 168 4.68 7.58 -24.55
C PRO A 168 6.18 7.70 -24.84
N ARG A 169 6.54 8.02 -26.10
CA ARG A 169 7.95 8.09 -26.55
C ARG A 169 8.72 9.26 -25.93
N ASP A 170 8.02 10.34 -25.62
CA ASP A 170 8.52 11.55 -24.96
C ASP A 170 8.44 11.47 -23.42
N PHE A 171 7.96 10.35 -22.87
CA PHE A 171 7.75 10.13 -21.45
C PHE A 171 6.74 11.07 -20.78
N ASP A 172 5.95 11.81 -21.57
CA ASP A 172 4.87 12.64 -21.03
C ASP A 172 3.63 11.79 -20.73
N TRP A 173 3.70 11.09 -19.60
CA TRP A 173 2.60 10.27 -19.09
C TRP A 173 1.36 11.10 -18.79
N THR A 174 1.53 12.33 -18.32
CA THR A 174 0.41 13.20 -17.97
C THR A 174 -0.42 13.51 -19.21
N ALA A 175 0.21 13.96 -20.30
CA ALA A 175 -0.49 14.22 -21.55
C ALA A 175 -1.08 12.93 -22.16
N ALA A 176 -0.40 11.80 -22.05
CA ALA A 176 -0.92 10.51 -22.53
C ALA A 176 -2.19 10.08 -21.78
N VAL A 177 -2.20 10.17 -20.46
CA VAL A 177 -3.34 9.80 -19.61
C VAL A 177 -4.50 10.79 -19.77
N LEU A 178 -4.24 12.10 -19.75
CA LEU A 178 -5.28 13.12 -19.90
C LEU A 178 -6.01 13.00 -21.24
N ARG A 179 -5.29 12.69 -22.34
CA ARG A 179 -5.91 12.42 -23.63
C ARG A 179 -6.92 11.28 -23.58
N GLU A 180 -6.62 10.20 -22.84
CA GLU A 180 -7.56 9.09 -22.71
C GLU A 180 -8.71 9.42 -21.76
N ILE A 181 -8.48 10.19 -20.69
CA ILE A 181 -9.55 10.58 -19.76
C ILE A 181 -10.55 11.54 -20.42
N SER A 182 -10.07 12.50 -21.22
CA SER A 182 -10.89 13.55 -21.85
C SER A 182 -11.54 13.13 -23.17
N ARG A 183 -11.33 11.89 -23.63
CA ARG A 183 -11.97 11.36 -24.85
C ARG A 183 -13.45 11.10 -24.59
N ASP A 184 -14.29 11.99 -25.11
CA ASP A 184 -15.73 11.78 -25.30
C ASP A 184 -15.94 10.94 -26.56
N ASP A 185 -15.71 9.64 -26.45
CA ASP A 185 -16.01 8.72 -27.55
C ASP A 185 -17.50 8.40 -27.49
N GLY A 186 -18.30 9.21 -28.19
CA GLY A 186 -19.65 8.83 -28.60
C GLY A 186 -19.59 7.60 -29.51
N GLY A 187 -19.48 6.40 -28.91
CA GLY A 187 -19.60 5.12 -29.58
C GLY A 187 -18.38 4.67 -30.41
N GLY A 188 -17.69 3.64 -29.91
CA GLY A 188 -17.09 2.59 -30.75
C GLY A 188 -15.65 2.81 -31.26
N ALA A 189 -14.70 2.13 -30.62
CA ALA A 189 -13.67 1.30 -31.26
C ALA A 189 -12.75 0.73 -30.17
N GLY A 190 -13.01 -0.51 -29.76
CA GLY A 190 -12.21 -1.21 -28.77
C GLY A 190 -10.83 -1.58 -29.30
N GLY A 191 -9.81 -0.89 -28.82
CA GLY A 191 -8.44 -1.44 -28.78
C GLY A 191 -8.35 -2.45 -27.65
N GLY A 192 -8.80 -3.68 -27.91
CA GLY A 192 -8.67 -4.78 -26.96
C GLY A 192 -7.19 -5.08 -26.64
N LEU A 193 -6.91 -5.36 -25.37
CA LEU A 193 -5.61 -5.87 -24.92
C LEU A 193 -5.32 -7.21 -25.63
N PRO A 194 -4.11 -7.45 -26.15
CA PRO A 194 -3.72 -8.77 -26.61
C PRO A 194 -3.65 -9.75 -25.42
N HIS A 195 -4.07 -10.98 -25.69
CA HIS A 195 -4.11 -12.12 -24.76
C HIS A 195 -2.74 -12.50 -24.22
#